data_AF-B1GB16-F1
#
_entry.id   AF-B1GB16-F1
#
_cell.length_a   1.000
_cell.length_b   1.000
_cell.length_c   1.000
_cell.angle_alpha   90.00
_cell.angle_beta   90.00
_cell.angle_gamma   90.00
#
_symmetry.space_group_name_H-M   'P 1'
#
loop_
_entity.id
_entity.type
_entity.pdbx_description
1 polymer ?
#
loop_
_entity_poly.entity_id
_entity_poly.type
_entity_poly.pdbx_seq_one_letter_code
_entity_poly.pdbx_strand_id
1 'polypeptide(L)'
;MGVDTISPGKWGFSAWRMPDRTECKKEFTPRRTWRSPRTNTPYPVAMTVRTGALTWQPDPLMDDQELDSRQSTGAVYWEGAARVSRDGAELGRAYLELTGYAGALRMGGP
;
A
#
# COMPACT_ATOMS: atom_id res chain seq x y z
N MET A 1 22.83 -18.91 4.43
CA MET A 1 22.41 -18.77 3.01
C MET A 1 20.97 -18.30 3.02
N GLY A 2 20.55 -17.13 2.55
CA GLY A 2 21.21 -16.03 1.87
C GLY A 2 20.10 -15.11 1.34
N VAL A 3 20.11 -13.87 1.82
CA VAL A 3 19.36 -12.67 1.40
C VAL A 3 17.84 -12.62 1.65
N ASP A 4 17.50 -12.30 2.89
CA ASP A 4 16.49 -11.27 3.16
C ASP A 4 16.93 -9.97 2.46
N THR A 5 16.11 -9.45 1.55
CA THR A 5 16.23 -8.05 1.10
C THR A 5 14.83 -7.52 0.80
N ILE A 6 14.18 -7.00 1.84
CA ILE A 6 13.12 -6.01 1.71
C ILE A 6 13.61 -4.79 2.51
N SER A 7 13.91 -3.69 1.83
CA SER A 7 14.20 -2.37 2.42
C SER A 7 14.05 -1.28 1.36
N PRO A 8 13.60 -0.04 1.67
CA PRO A 8 12.70 0.43 2.74
C PRO A 8 11.32 0.83 2.17
N GLY A 9 10.26 0.69 2.98
CA GLY A 9 8.88 0.98 2.59
C GLY A 9 7.99 -0.19 2.98
N LYS A 10 7.54 -0.21 4.23
CA LYS A 10 6.69 -1.30 4.74
C LYS A 10 5.32 -1.17 4.08
N TRP A 11 4.94 -2.18 3.31
CA TRP A 11 3.60 -2.29 2.76
C TRP A 11 2.78 -3.20 3.69
N GLY A 12 1.73 -2.64 4.29
CA GLY A 12 0.74 -3.38 5.05
C GLY A 12 -0.54 -3.49 4.24
N PHE A 13 -1.10 -4.69 4.12
CA PHE A 13 -2.53 -4.83 3.87
C PHE A 13 -3.15 -5.19 5.21
N SER A 14 -3.58 -4.20 5.99
CA SER A 14 -4.39 -4.48 7.18
C SER A 14 -5.80 -4.87 6.69
N ALA A 15 -5.94 -6.18 6.47
CA ALA A 15 -7.15 -6.95 6.17
C ALA A 15 -7.63 -7.04 4.70
N TRP A 16 -6.88 -7.83 3.91
CA TRP A 16 -7.49 -8.88 3.08
C TRP A 16 -6.84 -10.22 3.43
N ARG A 17 -7.60 -11.13 4.05
CA ARG A 17 -7.14 -12.50 4.31
C ARG A 17 -7.45 -13.33 3.07
N MET A 18 -6.44 -13.52 2.21
CA MET A 18 -6.55 -14.49 1.11
C MET A 18 -6.88 -15.87 1.72
N PRO A 19 -7.87 -16.61 1.16
CA PRO A 19 -8.27 -17.89 1.70
C PRO A 19 -7.19 -18.97 1.55
N ASP A 20 -6.21 -18.79 0.66
CA ASP A 20 -5.07 -19.69 0.52
C ASP A 20 -3.81 -19.13 1.19
N ARG A 21 -3.16 -19.98 2.00
CA ARG A 21 -1.88 -19.65 2.66
C ARG A 21 -0.67 -20.08 1.83
N THR A 22 -0.86 -20.37 0.56
CA THR A 22 0.21 -20.72 -0.36
C THR A 22 1.07 -19.48 -0.58
N GLU A 23 2.37 -19.55 -0.29
CA GLU A 23 3.30 -18.48 -0.63
C GLU A 23 3.37 -18.31 -2.16
N CYS A 24 2.48 -17.50 -2.72
CA CYS A 24 2.57 -17.06 -4.10
C CYS A 24 3.41 -15.78 -4.17
N LYS A 25 4.28 -15.68 -5.17
CA LYS A 25 4.99 -14.44 -5.49
C LYS A 25 3.96 -13.33 -5.76
N LYS A 26 4.17 -12.17 -5.13
CA LYS A 26 3.31 -10.99 -5.26
C LYS A 26 4.06 -9.95 -6.08
N GLU A 27 3.45 -9.48 -7.16
CA GLU A 27 4.02 -8.41 -7.99
C GLU A 27 3.10 -7.20 -7.94
N PHE A 28 3.67 -6.03 -7.68
CA PHE A 28 2.95 -4.77 -7.56
C PHE A 28 3.38 -3.83 -8.69
N THR A 29 2.40 -3.33 -9.45
CA THR A 29 2.64 -2.38 -10.54
C THR A 29 1.76 -1.15 -10.34
N PRO A 30 2.33 0.03 -10.02
CA PRO A 30 1.57 1.26 -9.90
C PRO A 30 0.82 1.57 -11.19
N ARG A 31 -0.46 1.96 -11.08
CA ARG A 31 -1.29 2.46 -12.19
C ARG A 31 -1.48 3.97 -12.12
N ARG A 32 -1.63 4.50 -10.90
CA ARG A 32 -1.85 5.92 -10.65
C ARG A 32 -1.16 6.33 -9.36
N THR A 33 -0.53 7.50 -9.44
CA THR A 33 0.10 8.15 -8.29
C THR A 33 -0.68 9.41 -7.96
N TRP A 34 -1.00 9.60 -6.69
CA TRP A 34 -1.49 10.87 -6.14
C TRP A 34 -0.38 11.52 -5.33
N ARG A 35 -0.26 12.84 -5.42
CA ARG A 35 0.72 13.61 -4.65
C ARG A 35 0.00 14.39 -3.57
N SER A 36 0.38 14.18 -2.32
CA SER A 36 -0.19 14.94 -1.22
C SER A 36 0.11 16.43 -1.38
N PRO A 37 -0.91 17.31 -1.34
CA PRO A 37 -0.68 18.76 -1.27
C PRO A 37 -0.13 19.20 0.10
N ARG A 38 -0.26 18.37 1.14
CA ARG A 38 0.16 18.68 2.53
C ARG A 38 1.63 18.37 2.77
N THR A 39 2.11 17.23 2.27
CA THR A 39 3.48 16.75 2.52
C THR A 39 4.35 16.69 1.26
N ASN A 40 3.75 16.98 0.09
CA ASN A 40 4.38 16.80 -1.22
C ASN A 40 4.78 15.34 -1.53
N THR A 41 4.29 14.37 -0.75
CA THR A 41 4.64 12.95 -0.89
C THR A 41 3.87 12.30 -2.05
N PRO A 42 4.55 11.62 -2.99
CA PRO A 42 3.88 10.83 -4.03
C PRO A 42 3.51 9.44 -3.52
N TYR A 43 2.24 9.07 -3.60
CA TYR A 43 1.70 7.77 -3.21
C TYR A 43 1.11 7.03 -4.42
N PRO A 44 1.49 5.75 -4.67
CA PRO A 44 0.87 4.92 -5.70
C PRO A 44 -0.50 4.41 -5.22
N VAL A 45 -1.49 5.30 -5.16
CA VAL A 45 -2.81 5.04 -4.58
C VAL A 45 -3.64 4.02 -5.36
N ALA A 46 -3.31 3.76 -6.64
CA ALA A 46 -3.89 2.67 -7.41
C ALA A 46 -2.81 1.79 -8.03
N MET A 47 -3.02 0.47 -7.98
CA MET A 47 -2.03 -0.53 -8.40
C MET A 47 -2.69 -1.72 -9.08
N THR A 48 -1.88 -2.49 -9.81
CA THR A 48 -2.17 -3.86 -10.20
C THR A 48 -1.38 -4.77 -9.29
N VAL A 49 -2.04 -5.74 -8.66
CA VAL A 49 -1.40 -6.73 -7.79
C VAL A 49 -1.58 -8.10 -8.42
N ARG A 50 -0.49 -8.77 -8.79
CA ARG A 50 -0.52 -10.14 -9.29
C ARG A 50 -0.17 -11.12 -8.20
N THR A 51 -0.97 -12.17 -8.06
CA THR A 51 -0.77 -13.27 -7.10
C THR A 51 -0.99 -14.59 -7.84
N GLY A 52 0.09 -15.22 -8.32
CA GLY A 52 -0.01 -16.36 -9.23
C GLY A 52 -0.73 -15.98 -10.53
N ALA A 53 -1.81 -16.70 -10.87
CA ALA A 53 -2.62 -16.42 -12.06
C ALA A 53 -3.64 -15.27 -11.86
N LEU A 54 -3.84 -14.79 -10.63
CA LEU A 54 -4.85 -13.79 -10.32
C LEU A 54 -4.27 -12.38 -10.43
N THR A 55 -5.05 -11.47 -11.04
CA THR A 55 -4.71 -10.05 -11.16
C THR A 55 -5.76 -9.21 -10.46
N TRP A 56 -5.35 -8.50 -9.41
CA TRP A 56 -6.21 -7.66 -8.59
C TRP A 56 -5.95 -6.19 -8.88
N GLN A 57 -7.00 -5.39 -8.77
CA GLN A 57 -6.96 -3.97 -9.04
C GLN A 57 -7.67 -3.23 -7.90
N PRO A 58 -6.93 -2.91 -6.82
CA PRO A 58 -7.44 -1.99 -5.82
C PRO A 58 -7.44 -0.55 -6.37
N ASP A 59 -8.57 0.12 -6.17
CA ASP A 59 -8.82 1.51 -6.57
C ASP A 59 -9.36 2.30 -5.37
N PRO A 60 -8.69 3.40 -4.98
CA PRO A 60 -9.03 4.13 -3.77
C PRO A 60 -10.39 4.83 -3.92
N LEU A 61 -11.16 4.91 -2.84
CA LEU A 61 -12.44 5.63 -2.84
C LEU A 61 -12.25 7.15 -2.98
N MET A 62 -11.15 7.65 -2.43
CA MET A 62 -10.70 9.03 -2.55
C MET A 62 -9.17 9.07 -2.49
N ASP A 63 -8.59 10.09 -3.11
CA ASP A 63 -7.14 10.25 -3.19
C ASP A 63 -6.51 10.68 -1.88
N ASP A 64 -7.12 11.66 -1.21
CA ASP A 64 -6.58 12.27 0.00
C ASP A 64 -6.99 11.49 1.25
N GLN A 65 -6.31 10.37 1.46
CA GLN A 65 -6.38 9.56 2.69
C GLN A 65 -5.02 9.51 3.39
N GLU A 66 -4.24 10.59 3.27
CA GLU A 66 -2.98 10.73 3.98
C GLU A 66 -3.25 11.05 5.46
N LEU A 67 -2.58 10.31 6.33
CA LEU A 67 -2.53 10.58 7.75
C LEU A 67 -1.13 11.02 8.17
N ASP A 68 -1.07 12.23 8.73
CA ASP A 68 0.13 12.79 9.31
C ASP A 68 0.19 12.48 10.80
N SER A 69 0.85 11.38 11.14
CA SER A 69 1.04 10.90 12.51
C SER A 69 2.41 11.25 13.08
N ARG A 70 3.09 12.27 12.53
CA ARG A 70 4.44 12.67 12.99
C ARG A 70 4.49 13.05 14.47
N GLN A 71 3.39 13.55 15.02
CA GLN A 71 3.29 13.94 16.44
C GLN A 71 3.07 12.77 17.40
N SER A 72 2.76 11.57 16.90
CA SER A 72 2.46 10.38 17.73
C SER A 72 3.37 9.20 17.40
N THR A 73 3.33 8.71 16.17
CA THR A 73 4.08 7.52 15.71
C THR A 73 5.31 7.85 14.88
N GLY A 74 5.57 9.14 14.64
CA GLY A 74 6.77 9.62 13.94
C GLY A 74 6.75 9.42 12.42
N ALA A 75 5.58 9.12 11.84
CA ALA A 75 5.45 8.77 10.43
C ALA A 75 4.30 9.53 9.76
N VAL A 76 4.46 9.78 8.45
CA VAL A 76 3.33 10.07 7.56
C VAL A 76 3.08 8.82 6.74
N TYR A 77 1.82 8.41 6.64
CA TYR A 77 1.40 7.26 5.84
C TYR A 77 0.11 7.57 5.11
N TRP A 78 -0.13 6.84 4.03
CA TRP A 78 -1.41 6.85 3.35
C TRP A 78 -2.19 5.63 3.84
N GLU A 79 -3.41 5.84 4.31
CA GLU A 79 -4.24 4.80 4.88
C GLU A 79 -5.68 5.02 4.44
N GLY A 80 -6.18 4.14 3.57
CA GLY A 80 -7.41 4.47 2.88
C GLY A 80 -8.22 3.29 2.38
N ALA A 81 -9.54 3.52 2.38
CA ALA A 81 -10.52 2.62 1.83
C ALA A 81 -10.44 2.59 0.30
N ALA A 82 -10.59 1.39 -0.25
CA ALA A 82 -10.54 1.10 -1.67
C ALA A 82 -11.65 0.11 -2.07
N ARG A 83 -11.97 0.09 -3.36
CA ARG A 83 -12.65 -1.03 -4.02
C ARG A 83 -11.60 -1.97 -4.58
N VAL A 84 -11.91 -3.26 -4.69
CA VAL A 84 -11.07 -4.22 -5.38
C VAL A 84 -11.83 -4.81 -6.54
N SER A 85 -11.21 -4.79 -7.72
CA SER A 85 -11.72 -5.46 -8.92
C SER A 85 -10.76 -6.54 -9.39
N ARG A 86 -11.30 -7.50 -10.14
CA ARG A 86 -10.57 -8.55 -10.86
C ARG A 86 -11.33 -8.86 -12.13
N ASP A 87 -10.61 -9.03 -13.24
CA ASP A 87 -11.19 -9.36 -14.54
C ASP A 87 -12.33 -8.41 -14.96
N GLY A 88 -12.22 -7.13 -14.59
CA GLY A 88 -13.21 -6.09 -14.91
C GLY A 88 -14.44 -6.04 -14.00
N ALA A 89 -14.57 -6.93 -13.02
CA ALA A 89 -15.68 -6.94 -12.06
C ALA A 89 -15.23 -6.46 -10.67
N GLU A 90 -16.02 -5.59 -10.02
CA GLU A 90 -15.83 -5.24 -8.62
C GLU A 90 -16.17 -6.46 -7.74
N LEU A 91 -15.21 -6.91 -6.95
CA LEU A 91 -15.36 -8.07 -6.06
C LEU A 91 -15.61 -7.66 -4.61
N GLY A 92 -15.32 -6.42 -4.23
CA GLY A 92 -15.60 -5.92 -2.89
C GLY A 92 -14.80 -4.70 -2.50
N ARG A 93 -14.61 -4.55 -1.18
CA ARG A 93 -13.86 -3.44 -0.58
C ARG A 93 -12.52 -3.91 -0.02
N ALA A 94 -11.55 -3.02 0.06
CA ALA A 94 -10.23 -3.23 0.61
C ALA A 94 -9.78 -2.02 1.44
N TYR A 95 -8.71 -2.20 2.20
CA TYR A 95 -7.98 -1.12 2.86
C TYR A 95 -6.52 -1.21 2.42
N LEU A 96 -5.91 -0.08 2.04
CA LEU A 96 -4.51 -0.01 1.64
C LEU A 96 -3.75 0.87 2.64
N GLU A 97 -2.58 0.40 3.04
CA GLU A 97 -1.63 1.16 3.86
C GLU A 97 -0.32 1.31 3.08
N LEU A 98 0.07 2.56 2.84
CA LEU A 98 1.30 2.92 2.14
C LEU A 98 2.19 3.72 3.08
N THR A 99 3.27 3.10 3.55
CA THR A 99 4.24 3.73 4.46
C THR A 99 5.61 3.89 3.80
N GLY A 100 6.46 4.76 4.35
CA GLY A 100 7.83 4.97 3.87
C GLY A 100 7.95 5.86 2.62
N TYR A 101 6.85 6.44 2.15
CA TYR A 101 6.83 7.35 0.99
C TYR A 101 7.23 8.79 1.33
N ALA A 102 6.94 9.25 2.55
CA ALA A 102 7.14 10.64 2.97
C ALA A 102 8.58 10.94 3.47
N GLY A 103 9.58 10.25 2.92
CA GLY A 103 10.95 10.24 3.45
C GLY A 103 11.12 9.26 4.61
N ALA A 104 12.38 8.96 4.95
CA ALA A 104 12.71 7.91 5.91
C ALA A 104 11.98 8.12 7.25
N LEU A 105 11.33 7.06 7.73
CA LEU A 105 10.97 6.90 9.14
C LEU A 105 12.21 7.23 9.96
N ARG A 106 12.24 8.38 10.63
CA ARG A 106 13.21 8.58 11.72
C ARG A 106 12.76 7.66 12.84
N MET A 107 13.13 6.38 12.78
CA MET A 107 13.20 5.56 13.97
C MET A 107 14.23 6.23 14.88
N GLY A 108 13.73 6.93 15.88
CA GLY A 108 14.57 7.47 16.94
C GLY A 108 15.29 6.33 17.64
N GLY A 109 16.60 6.47 17.72
CA GLY A 109 17.45 5.80 18.70
C GLY A 109 18.69 6.67 18.89
N PRO A 110 19.19 6.83 20.13
CA PRO A 110 20.30 7.74 20.47
C PRO A 110 21.62 7.37 19.76
#